data_AF-A0A5K1DPF6-F1
#
_entry.id   AF-A0A5K1DPF6-F1
#
_cell.length_a   1.000
_cell.length_b   1.000
_cell.length_c   1.000
_cell.angle_alpha   90.00
_cell.angle_beta   90.00
_cell.angle_gamma   90.00
#
_symmetry.space_group_name_H-M   'P 1'
#
loop_
_entity.id
_entity.type
_entity.pdbx_description
1 polymer ?
#
loop_
_entity_poly.entity_id
_entity_poly.type
_entity_poly.pdbx_seq_one_letter_code
_entity_poly.pdbx_strand_id
1 'polypeptide(L)'
;ILHFMTCYFVIELHVFIYRDINLLVSLLLGVATSLGESNYVDHYIRDFPVLLLESRIFQPASIPRMPPCLFRWLQACLRNGSNFANCDDLPPLLRRDGSLVVDFSRKIVSFYSLLMGSERVGRKLSSGVYCNLAEGSAYNNEQVVVLAMVAETFGLQQMDQLPAGISLPLRH
;
A
#
# COMPACT_ATOMS: atom_id res chain seq x y z
N ILE A 1 -4.27 -4.94 -15.42
CA ILE A 1 -4.30 -5.38 -14.00
C ILE A 1 -3.48 -4.45 -13.10
N LEU A 2 -2.17 -4.27 -13.31
CA LEU A 2 -1.31 -3.50 -12.38
C LEU A 2 -1.81 -2.08 -12.05
N HIS A 3 -2.32 -1.33 -13.03
CA HIS A 3 -2.80 0.04 -12.80
C HIS A 3 -4.06 0.08 -11.91
N PHE A 4 -5.03 -0.81 -12.18
CA PHE A 4 -6.26 -0.94 -11.38
C PHE A 4 -6.01 -1.50 -9.97
N MET A 5 -5.06 -2.42 -9.83
CA MET A 5 -4.58 -2.90 -8.53
C MET A 5 -3.95 -1.78 -7.69
N THR A 6 -3.27 -0.85 -8.35
CA THR A 6 -2.67 0.30 -7.66
C THR A 6 -3.74 1.29 -7.21
N CYS A 7 -4.81 1.49 -7.99
CA CYS A 7 -5.96 2.27 -7.54
C CYS A 7 -6.65 1.63 -6.33
N TYR A 8 -6.81 0.29 -6.33
CA TYR A 8 -7.29 -0.45 -5.16
C TYR A 8 -6.41 -0.22 -3.93
N PHE A 9 -5.09 -0.29 -4.11
CA PHE A 9 -4.07 -0.03 -3.07
C PHE A 9 -4.14 1.37 -2.46
N VAL A 10 -4.47 2.39 -3.26
CA VAL A 10 -4.66 3.77 -2.78
C VAL A 10 -5.95 3.89 -1.98
N ILE A 11 -7.00 3.23 -2.45
CA ILE A 11 -8.32 3.26 -1.79
C ILE A 11 -8.30 2.50 -0.46
N GLU A 12 -7.55 1.41 -0.32
CA GLU A 12 -7.39 0.68 0.96
C GLU A 12 -6.89 1.57 2.11
N LEU A 13 -6.17 2.66 1.80
CA LEU A 13 -5.67 3.62 2.79
C LEU A 13 -6.64 4.77 3.11
N HIS A 14 -7.73 4.92 2.36
CA HIS A 14 -8.71 5.98 2.56
C HIS A 14 -10.04 5.41 3.07
N VAL A 15 -10.37 5.69 4.33
CA VAL A 15 -11.60 5.20 4.99
C VAL A 15 -12.91 5.67 4.30
N PHE A 16 -12.87 6.79 3.56
CA PHE A 16 -14.07 7.47 3.05
C PHE A 16 -14.57 7.00 1.67
N ILE A 17 -13.82 6.17 0.92
CA ILE A 17 -14.16 5.82 -0.47
C ILE A 17 -14.89 4.46 -0.52
N TYR A 18 -15.88 4.26 0.35
CA TYR A 18 -16.57 2.98 0.45
C TYR A 18 -17.59 2.72 -0.67
N ARG A 19 -18.05 3.75 -1.39
CA ARG A 19 -19.07 3.62 -2.44
C ARG A 19 -18.49 3.30 -3.81
N ASP A 20 -17.34 3.89 -4.13
CA ASP A 20 -16.66 3.68 -5.43
C ASP A 20 -15.79 2.41 -5.45
N ILE A 21 -15.43 1.89 -4.27
CA ILE A 21 -14.63 0.66 -4.15
C ILE A 21 -15.37 -0.56 -4.69
N ASN A 22 -16.68 -0.66 -4.48
CA ASN A 22 -17.46 -1.82 -4.94
C ASN A 22 -17.47 -1.92 -6.47
N LEU A 23 -17.54 -0.80 -7.18
CA LEU A 23 -17.48 -0.76 -8.64
C LEU A 23 -16.09 -1.15 -9.15
N LEU A 24 -15.03 -0.64 -8.51
CA LEU A 24 -13.66 -0.99 -8.86
C LEU A 24 -13.37 -2.47 -8.60
N VAL A 25 -13.79 -3.00 -7.45
CA VAL A 25 -13.59 -4.41 -7.09
C VAL A 25 -14.39 -5.32 -8.02
N SER A 26 -15.62 -4.94 -8.41
CA SER A 26 -16.41 -5.69 -9.40
C SER A 26 -15.70 -5.77 -10.76
N LEU A 27 -15.13 -4.65 -11.22
CA LEU A 27 -14.33 -4.62 -12.45
C LEU A 27 -13.07 -5.50 -12.33
N LEU A 28 -12.34 -5.37 -11.21
CA LEU A 28 -11.13 -6.15 -10.93
C LEU A 28 -11.40 -7.66 -10.87
N LEU A 29 -12.52 -8.04 -10.24
CA LEU A 29 -12.99 -9.42 -10.15
C LEU A 29 -13.34 -9.96 -11.55
N GLY A 30 -14.04 -9.19 -12.38
CA GLY A 30 -14.34 -9.56 -13.76
C GLY A 30 -13.09 -9.72 -14.64
N VAL A 31 -12.09 -8.85 -14.47
CA VAL A 31 -10.80 -8.95 -15.18
C VAL A 31 -10.00 -10.16 -14.70
N ALA A 32 -9.91 -10.38 -13.38
CA ALA A 32 -9.20 -11.54 -12.83
C ALA A 32 -9.86 -12.86 -13.24
N THR A 33 -11.19 -12.89 -13.27
CA THR A 33 -11.98 -14.05 -13.72
C THR A 33 -11.75 -14.32 -15.21
N SER A 34 -11.79 -13.30 -16.06
CA SER A 34 -11.56 -13.48 -17.50
C SER A 34 -10.13 -13.91 -17.84
N LEU A 35 -9.17 -13.59 -16.98
CA LEU A 35 -7.76 -14.00 -17.12
C LEU A 35 -7.42 -15.33 -16.43
N GLY A 36 -8.37 -15.93 -15.71
CA GLY A 36 -8.15 -17.19 -14.97
C GLY A 36 -7.23 -17.07 -13.76
N GLU A 37 -7.03 -15.85 -13.23
CA GLU A 37 -6.12 -15.55 -12.11
C GLU A 37 -6.82 -15.81 -10.76
N SER A 38 -6.95 -17.10 -10.38
CA SER A 38 -7.71 -17.55 -9.21
C SER A 38 -7.25 -16.95 -7.88
N ASN A 39 -5.96 -16.68 -7.72
CA ASN A 39 -5.42 -16.05 -6.50
C ASN A 39 -5.85 -14.60 -6.32
N TYR A 40 -6.02 -13.86 -7.42
CA TYR A 40 -6.50 -12.48 -7.38
C TYR A 40 -7.99 -12.46 -7.04
N VAL A 41 -8.75 -13.40 -7.61
CA VAL A 41 -10.16 -13.61 -7.30
C VAL A 41 -10.35 -13.90 -5.81
N ASP A 42 -9.62 -14.88 -5.27
CA ASP A 42 -9.66 -15.24 -3.85
C ASP A 42 -9.31 -14.04 -2.95
N HIS A 43 -8.28 -13.28 -3.32
CA HIS A 43 -7.89 -12.08 -2.60
C HIS A 43 -9.01 -11.03 -2.54
N TYR A 44 -9.67 -10.72 -3.66
CA TYR A 44 -10.76 -9.74 -3.68
C TYR A 44 -12.01 -10.25 -2.93
N ILE A 45 -12.32 -11.54 -3.02
CA ILE A 45 -13.47 -12.14 -2.34
C ILE A 45 -13.29 -12.08 -0.81
N ARG A 46 -12.07 -12.35 -0.33
CA ARG A 46 -11.78 -12.29 1.11
C ARG A 46 -12.02 -10.90 1.69
N ASP A 47 -11.68 -9.86 0.91
CA ASP A 47 -11.79 -8.48 1.36
C ASP A 47 -13.21 -7.93 1.11
N PHE A 48 -13.95 -8.44 0.11
CA PHE A 48 -15.32 -8.03 -0.25
C PHE A 48 -16.26 -9.22 -0.53
N PRO A 49 -16.65 -9.98 0.50
CA PRO A 49 -17.46 -11.19 0.32
C PRO A 49 -18.86 -10.91 -0.25
N VAL A 50 -19.38 -9.68 -0.13
CA VAL A 50 -20.72 -9.30 -0.63
C VAL A 50 -20.80 -9.31 -2.16
N LEU A 51 -19.66 -9.25 -2.87
CA LEU A 51 -19.59 -9.27 -4.33
C LEU A 51 -19.68 -10.68 -4.95
N LEU A 52 -19.79 -11.73 -4.11
CA LEU A 52 -19.87 -13.14 -4.53
C LEU A 52 -21.14 -13.51 -5.29
N LEU A 53 -22.18 -12.67 -5.28
CA LEU A 53 -23.52 -13.09 -5.71
C LEU A 53 -23.64 -13.36 -7.23
N GLU A 54 -22.68 -12.93 -8.06
CA GLU A 54 -22.80 -13.01 -9.53
C GLU A 54 -21.75 -13.84 -10.26
N SER A 55 -20.65 -14.29 -9.62
CA SER A 55 -19.52 -14.90 -10.36
C SER A 55 -19.58 -16.43 -10.43
N ARG A 56 -19.77 -16.93 -11.66
CA ARG A 56 -19.82 -18.35 -12.06
C ARG A 56 -18.49 -19.11 -11.95
N ILE A 57 -18.65 -20.43 -12.03
CA ILE A 57 -17.67 -21.55 -12.09
C ILE A 57 -16.33 -21.19 -12.76
N PHE A 58 -15.24 -21.40 -12.01
CA PHE A 58 -13.86 -21.17 -12.41
C PHE A 58 -13.20 -22.37 -13.11
N GLN A 59 -12.43 -22.13 -14.16
CA GLN A 59 -11.42 -23.05 -14.66
C GLN A 59 -10.04 -22.37 -14.56
N PRO A 60 -9.11 -22.86 -13.72
CA PRO A 60 -7.79 -22.26 -13.59
C PRO A 60 -6.97 -22.54 -14.85
N ALA A 61 -6.51 -21.48 -15.52
CA ALA A 61 -5.75 -21.59 -16.78
C ALA A 61 -4.31 -21.07 -16.66
N SER A 62 -3.95 -20.35 -15.59
CA SER A 62 -2.64 -19.73 -15.40
C SER A 62 -1.89 -20.27 -14.18
N ILE A 63 -0.57 -20.10 -14.19
CA ILE A 63 0.29 -20.31 -13.02
C ILE A 63 -0.14 -19.30 -11.94
N PRO A 64 -0.39 -19.73 -10.69
CA PRO A 64 -0.88 -18.87 -9.63
C PRO A 64 0.10 -17.73 -9.32
N ARG A 65 -0.25 -16.49 -9.69
CA ARG A 65 0.47 -15.29 -9.28
C ARG A 65 -0.12 -14.78 -7.97
N MET A 66 0.72 -14.44 -7.00
CA MET A 66 0.24 -13.89 -5.74
C MET A 66 0.00 -12.38 -5.89
N PRO A 67 -1.18 -11.86 -5.52
CA PRO A 67 -1.41 -10.42 -5.61
C PRO A 67 -0.54 -9.67 -4.60
N PRO A 68 -0.03 -8.48 -4.98
CA PRO A 68 0.64 -7.57 -4.06
C PRO A 68 -0.36 -7.07 -3.01
N CYS A 69 0.05 -7.02 -1.74
CA CYS A 69 -0.82 -6.63 -0.63
C CYS A 69 -0.08 -5.70 0.34
N LEU A 70 -0.58 -4.45 0.49
CA LEU A 70 0.03 -3.46 1.36
C LEU A 70 0.04 -3.92 2.82
N PHE A 71 -1.08 -4.46 3.28
CA PHE A 71 -1.21 -4.92 4.66
C PHE A 71 -0.23 -6.05 4.98
N ARG A 72 0.02 -6.95 4.01
CA ARG A 72 1.05 -7.99 4.15
C ARG A 72 2.44 -7.35 4.26
N TRP A 73 2.75 -6.37 3.42
CA TRP A 73 4.00 -5.64 3.49
C TRP A 73 4.17 -4.91 4.83
N LEU A 74 3.17 -4.13 5.27
CA LEU A 74 3.17 -3.42 6.55
C LEU A 74 3.31 -4.38 7.73
N GLN A 75 2.59 -5.50 7.72
CA GLN A 75 2.69 -6.52 8.75
C GLN A 75 4.09 -7.15 8.80
N ALA A 76 4.68 -7.46 7.65
CA ALA A 76 6.04 -7.98 7.56
C ALA A 76 7.05 -6.94 8.05
N CYS A 77 6.89 -5.67 7.68
CA CYS A 77 7.70 -4.56 8.18
C CYS A 77 7.63 -4.43 9.69
N LEU A 78 6.44 -4.43 10.28
CA LEU A 78 6.26 -4.29 11.72
C LEU A 78 6.83 -5.47 12.52
N ARG A 79 6.77 -6.69 11.97
CA ARG A 79 7.26 -7.90 12.65
C ARG A 79 8.77 -8.07 12.55
N ASN A 80 9.33 -7.84 11.35
CA ASN A 80 10.68 -8.26 11.01
C ASN A 80 11.60 -7.09 10.61
N GLY A 81 11.08 -5.87 10.49
CA GLY A 81 11.79 -4.72 9.93
C GLY A 81 11.61 -4.57 8.41
N SER A 82 11.92 -3.37 7.90
CA SER A 82 11.71 -3.00 6.48
C SER A 82 12.54 -3.82 5.49
N ASN A 83 13.73 -4.29 5.89
CA ASN A 83 14.63 -5.08 5.05
C ASN A 83 14.13 -6.51 4.77
N PHE A 84 13.13 -6.99 5.52
CA PHE A 84 12.56 -8.34 5.36
C PHE A 84 11.21 -8.34 4.62
N ALA A 85 10.64 -7.18 4.34
CA ALA A 85 9.37 -7.08 3.65
C ALA A 85 9.57 -7.23 2.13
N ASN A 86 8.78 -8.08 1.49
CA ASN A 86 8.93 -8.37 0.08
C ASN A 86 8.55 -7.14 -0.77
N CYS A 87 9.49 -6.61 -1.54
CA CYS A 87 9.24 -5.49 -2.45
C CYS A 87 8.23 -5.82 -3.57
N ASP A 88 7.95 -7.09 -3.82
CA ASP A 88 6.91 -7.52 -4.75
C ASP A 88 5.50 -7.30 -4.21
N ASP A 89 5.34 -7.18 -2.88
CA ASP A 89 4.06 -6.78 -2.27
C ASP A 89 3.78 -5.27 -2.45
N LEU A 90 4.78 -4.48 -2.88
CA LEU A 90 4.61 -3.07 -3.22
C LEU A 90 4.36 -2.88 -4.73
N PRO A 91 3.25 -2.22 -5.11
CA PRO A 91 2.97 -1.83 -6.48
C PRO A 91 4.17 -1.10 -7.11
N PRO A 92 4.57 -1.45 -8.35
CA PRO A 92 5.66 -0.77 -9.06
C PRO A 92 5.45 0.75 -9.19
N LEU A 93 4.20 1.21 -9.18
CA LEU A 93 3.87 2.63 -9.26
C LEU A 93 4.29 3.43 -8.01
N LEU A 94 4.37 2.80 -6.83
CA LEU A 94 4.91 3.45 -5.62
C LEU A 94 6.41 3.73 -5.74
N ARG A 95 7.11 2.91 -6.51
CA ARG A 95 8.54 3.04 -6.77
C ARG A 95 8.85 4.05 -7.89
N ARG A 96 7.84 4.57 -8.58
CA ARG A 96 8.03 5.58 -9.63
C ARG A 96 7.99 6.97 -9.01
N ASP A 97 9.09 7.72 -9.07
CA ASP A 97 9.15 9.09 -8.58
C ASP A 97 8.11 10.00 -9.26
N GLY A 98 7.50 10.93 -8.51
CA GLY A 98 6.55 11.93 -9.01
C GLY A 98 5.14 11.45 -9.38
N SER A 99 4.74 10.22 -9.05
CA SER A 99 3.37 9.75 -9.32
C SER A 99 2.38 10.24 -8.26
N LEU A 100 1.58 11.26 -8.61
CA LEU A 100 0.53 11.86 -7.77
C LEU A 100 -0.58 10.87 -7.38
N VAL A 101 -0.90 9.92 -8.25
CA VAL A 101 -2.00 8.93 -8.04
C VAL A 101 -1.76 8.09 -6.79
N VAL A 102 -0.50 7.87 -6.42
CA VAL A 102 -0.09 7.00 -5.31
C VAL A 102 0.68 7.76 -4.24
N ASP A 103 0.61 9.08 -4.27
CA ASP A 103 1.41 9.95 -3.40
C ASP A 103 1.12 9.67 -1.93
N PHE A 104 -0.17 9.54 -1.58
CA PHE A 104 -0.60 9.19 -0.23
C PHE A 104 -0.02 7.84 0.24
N SER A 105 -0.22 6.77 -0.54
CA SER A 105 0.31 5.45 -0.21
C SER A 105 1.83 5.42 -0.12
N ARG A 106 2.52 6.15 -1.01
CA ARG A 106 3.98 6.27 -0.99
C ARG A 106 4.47 6.92 0.29
N LYS A 107 3.83 8.01 0.73
CA LYS A 107 4.13 8.67 2.00
C LYS A 107 4.03 7.70 3.16
N ILE A 108 2.93 6.95 3.26
CA ILE A 108 2.75 5.95 4.32
C ILE A 108 3.85 4.88 4.29
N VAL A 109 4.09 4.26 3.13
CA VAL A 109 5.15 3.25 2.96
C VAL A 109 6.52 3.80 3.32
N SER A 110 6.79 5.07 2.98
CA SER A 110 8.04 5.75 3.30
C SER A 110 8.21 5.98 4.80
N PHE A 111 7.15 6.40 5.51
CA PHE A 111 7.19 6.61 6.96
C PHE A 111 7.42 5.30 7.70
N TYR A 112 6.74 4.23 7.30
CA TYR A 112 6.98 2.89 7.87
C TYR A 112 8.39 2.38 7.58
N SER A 113 8.90 2.62 6.38
CA SER A 113 10.28 2.25 6.03
C SER A 113 11.28 2.97 6.93
N LEU A 114 11.09 4.29 7.15
CA LEU A 114 11.94 5.10 8.02
C LEU A 114 11.84 4.73 9.49
N LEU A 115 10.63 4.47 9.99
CA LEU A 115 10.39 4.03 11.37
C LEU A 115 11.17 2.75 11.68
N MET A 116 11.17 1.80 10.73
CA MET A 116 11.91 0.55 10.83
C MET A 116 13.40 0.67 10.48
N GLY A 117 13.94 1.88 10.34
CA GLY A 117 15.37 2.11 10.13
C GLY A 117 15.90 1.76 8.73
N SER A 118 15.05 1.87 7.70
CA SER A 118 15.47 1.66 6.31
C SER A 118 16.65 2.58 5.94
N GLU A 119 17.68 1.98 5.32
CA GLU A 119 18.79 2.74 4.77
C GLU A 119 18.32 3.64 3.62
N ARG A 120 18.93 4.82 3.53
CA ARG A 120 18.59 5.84 2.53
C ARG A 120 19.79 6.18 1.68
N VAL A 121 19.56 6.27 0.37
CA VAL A 121 20.51 6.80 -0.61
C VAL A 121 19.85 7.99 -1.28
N GLY A 122 20.22 9.19 -0.84
CA GLY A 122 19.55 10.44 -1.24
C GLY A 122 18.07 10.43 -0.80
N ARG A 123 17.15 10.57 -1.76
CA ARG A 123 15.68 10.53 -1.52
C ARG A 123 15.07 9.14 -1.61
N LYS A 124 15.86 8.10 -1.93
CA LYS A 124 15.35 6.74 -2.15
C LYS A 124 15.67 5.85 -0.95
N LEU A 125 14.66 5.13 -0.47
CA LEU A 125 14.78 4.16 0.62
C LEU A 125 15.14 2.76 0.12
N SER A 126 15.60 1.88 1.00
CA SER A 126 15.90 0.47 0.66
C SER A 126 14.67 -0.29 0.13
N SER A 127 13.47 0.12 0.54
CA SER A 127 12.18 -0.37 0.01
C SER A 127 11.87 0.09 -1.43
N GLY A 128 12.71 0.94 -2.01
CA GLY A 128 12.61 1.43 -3.38
C GLY A 128 11.65 2.60 -3.58
N VAL A 129 10.96 3.05 -2.52
CA VAL A 129 10.12 4.25 -2.56
C VAL A 129 10.93 5.52 -2.31
N TYR A 130 10.35 6.65 -2.74
CA TYR A 130 10.94 7.97 -2.60
C TYR A 130 10.31 8.71 -1.43
N CYS A 131 11.13 9.42 -0.66
CA CYS A 131 10.74 10.19 0.51
C CYS A 131 11.56 11.48 0.58
N ASN A 132 10.88 12.61 0.78
CA ASN A 132 11.52 13.89 1.07
C ASN A 132 11.68 14.06 2.58
N LEU A 133 12.78 14.66 3.01
CA LEU A 133 13.04 15.01 4.41
C LEU A 133 13.28 16.50 4.55
N ALA A 134 12.75 17.08 5.62
CA ALA A 134 13.00 18.46 5.97
C ALA A 134 14.41 18.59 6.56
N GLU A 135 15.00 19.77 6.45
CA GLU A 135 16.25 20.10 7.14
C GLU A 135 16.01 20.08 8.66
N GLY A 136 16.82 19.31 9.38
CA GLY A 136 16.69 19.15 10.82
C GLY A 136 17.67 18.13 11.37
N SER A 137 17.84 18.15 12.69
CA SER A 137 18.58 17.10 13.41
C SER A 137 17.59 16.07 13.97
N ALA A 138 17.91 14.80 13.82
CA ALA A 138 17.15 13.69 14.36
C ALA A 138 18.11 12.69 15.01
N TYR A 139 17.76 12.26 16.23
CA TYR A 139 18.55 11.36 17.05
C TYR A 139 17.98 9.93 17.08
N ASN A 140 16.72 9.77 16.68
CA ASN A 140 16.02 8.49 16.60
C ASN A 140 15.17 8.40 15.32
N ASN A 141 14.68 7.21 15.00
CA ASN A 141 13.92 6.98 13.77
C ASN A 141 12.57 7.70 13.78
N GLU A 142 11.95 7.85 14.94
CA GLU A 142 10.69 8.56 15.15
C GLU A 142 10.82 10.04 14.74
N GLN A 143 11.90 10.70 15.15
CA GLN A 143 12.21 12.08 14.76
C GLN A 143 12.49 12.18 13.25
N VAL A 144 13.14 11.17 12.65
CA VAL A 144 13.33 11.12 11.19
C VAL A 144 11.98 11.03 10.46
N VAL A 145 11.05 10.23 10.98
CA VAL A 145 9.68 10.14 10.43
C VAL A 145 8.95 11.47 10.54
N VAL A 146 9.08 12.19 11.67
CA VAL A 146 8.49 13.53 11.82
C VAL A 146 9.06 14.51 10.79
N LEU A 147 10.38 14.52 10.56
CA LEU A 147 11.00 15.35 9.53
C LEU A 147 10.52 14.99 8.12
N ALA A 148 10.27 13.71 7.86
CA ALA A 148 9.68 13.25 6.60
C ALA A 148 8.22 13.69 6.46
N MET A 149 7.41 13.57 7.51
CA MET A 149 6.02 14.04 7.53
C MET A 149 5.95 15.54 7.24
N VAL A 150 6.83 16.34 7.84
CA VAL A 150 6.89 17.79 7.60
C VAL A 150 7.26 18.10 6.14
N ALA A 151 8.29 17.45 5.59
CA ALA A 151 8.68 17.67 4.19
C ALA A 151 7.65 17.21 3.18
N GLU A 152 6.92 16.13 3.47
CA GLU A 152 5.85 15.61 2.63
C GLU A 152 4.52 16.35 2.82
N THR A 153 4.49 17.40 3.66
CA THR A 153 3.29 18.16 4.06
C THR A 153 2.18 17.27 4.63
N PHE A 154 2.58 16.21 5.34
CA PHE A 154 1.71 15.21 5.92
C PHE A 154 1.26 15.61 7.33
N GLY A 155 0.02 16.09 7.43
CA GLY A 155 -0.55 16.61 8.68
C GLY A 155 -1.54 15.68 9.38
N LEU A 156 -2.03 16.11 10.54
CA LEU A 156 -3.03 15.39 11.35
C LEU A 156 -4.29 15.01 10.55
N GLN A 157 -4.79 15.92 9.71
CA GLN A 157 -5.97 15.67 8.87
C GLN A 157 -5.80 14.48 7.93
N GLN A 158 -4.59 14.30 7.37
CA GLN A 158 -4.28 13.17 6.50
C GLN A 158 -4.08 11.89 7.31
N MET A 159 -3.53 12.00 8.53
CA MET A 159 -3.38 10.87 9.45
C MET A 159 -4.73 10.36 9.99
N ASP A 160 -5.74 11.22 10.11
CA ASP A 160 -7.10 10.85 10.51
C ASP A 160 -7.88 10.11 9.40
N GLN A 161 -7.41 10.18 8.14
CA GLN A 161 -8.02 9.44 7.03
C GLN A 161 -7.57 7.98 6.96
N LEU A 162 -6.49 7.63 7.66
CA LEU A 162 -5.95 6.28 7.69
C LEU A 162 -6.77 5.37 8.60
N PRO A 163 -6.90 4.08 8.24
CA PRO A 163 -7.39 3.07 9.18
C PRO A 163 -6.60 3.09 10.49
N ALA A 164 -7.28 2.90 11.62
CA ALA A 164 -6.66 2.96 12.95
C ALA A 164 -5.43 2.03 13.06
N GLY A 165 -5.50 0.83 12.49
CA GLY A 165 -4.38 -0.13 12.49
C GLY A 165 -3.12 0.36 11.75
N ILE A 166 -3.26 1.34 10.84
CA ILE A 166 -2.14 1.94 10.09
C ILE A 166 -1.68 3.26 10.71
N SER A 167 -2.59 4.06 11.27
CA SER A 167 -2.21 5.32 11.91
C SER A 167 -1.61 5.14 13.30
N LEU A 168 -1.94 4.07 14.03
CA LEU A 168 -1.46 3.84 15.40
C LEU A 168 0.07 3.89 15.54
N PRO A 169 0.88 3.15 14.75
CA PRO A 169 2.34 3.22 14.83
C PRO A 169 2.94 4.57 14.43
N LEU A 170 2.20 5.39 13.68
CA LEU A 170 2.63 6.72 13.26
C LEU A 170 2.27 7.82 14.27
N ARG A 171 1.36 7.52 15.21
CA ARG A 171 0.93 8.43 16.27
C ARG A 171 1.69 8.26 17.58
N HIS A 172 2.38 7.13 17.75
CA HIS A 172 3.07 6.78 18.99
C HIS A 172 4.53 7.26 18.96
#